data_AF-A0A970J3N4-F1
#
_entry.id   AF-A0A970J3N4-F1
#
_cell.length_a   1.000
_cell.length_b   1.000
_cell.length_c   1.000
_cell.angle_alpha   90.00
_cell.angle_beta   90.00
_cell.angle_gamma   90.00
#
_symmetry.space_group_name_H-M   'P 1'
#
loop_
_entity.id
_entity.type
_entity.pdbx_description
1 polymer ?
#
loop_
_entity_poly.entity_id
_entity_poly.type
_entity_poly.pdbx_seq_one_letter_code
_entity_poly.pdbx_strand_id
1 'polypeptide(L)' 'MQRIYLDYAATTPVRPEVLDAMLPYFSNEFGNASGVYSWSRTAHQAMDKAR' A
#
# COMPACT_ATOMS: atom_id res chain seq x y z
N MET A 1 16.94 10.00 -26.22
CA MET A 1 16.52 8.60 -26.44
C MET A 1 15.31 8.32 -25.56
N GLN A 2 14.20 7.90 -26.15
CA GLN A 2 12.98 7.52 -25.41
C GLN A 2 13.16 6.11 -24.85
N ARG A 3 12.84 5.89 -23.57
CA ARG A 3 12.87 4.56 -22.96
C ARG A 3 11.51 3.89 -23.16
N ILE A 4 11.51 2.63 -23.60
CA ILE A 4 10.31 1.82 -23.75
C ILE A 4 10.45 0.64 -22.78
N TYR A 5 9.45 0.45 -21.91
CA TYR A 5 9.41 -0.67 -20.97
C TYR A 5 8.59 -1.81 -21.57
N LEU A 6 9.22 -2.98 -21.75
CA LEU A 6 8.60 -4.16 -22.37
C LEU A 6 8.60 -5.38 -21.45
N ASP A 7 8.98 -5.22 -20.18
CA ASP A 7 9.16 -6.34 -19.24
C ASP A 7 8.01 -6.46 -18.23
N TYR A 8 6.77 -6.34 -18.71
CA TYR A 8 5.56 -6.49 -17.87
C TYR A 8 5.37 -7.91 -17.34
N ALA A 9 6.09 -8.89 -17.90
CA ALA A 9 6.09 -10.26 -17.40
C ALA A 9 6.86 -10.40 -16.08
N ALA A 10 7.89 -9.57 -15.85
CA ALA A 10 8.65 -9.57 -14.60
C ALA A 10 8.00 -8.72 -13.51
N THR A 11 7.57 -7.49 -13.84
CA THR A 11 6.87 -6.60 -12.91
C THR A 11 6.12 -5.50 -13.64
N THR A 12 5.29 -4.75 -12.92
CA THR A 12 4.47 -3.67 -13.48
C THR A 12 4.66 -2.37 -12.69
N PRO A 13 4.64 -1.20 -13.35
CA PRO A 13 4.61 0.07 -12.63
C PRO A 13 3.35 0.14 -11.77
N VAL A 14 3.50 0.66 -10.55
CA VAL A 14 2.38 0.88 -9.63
C VAL A 14 1.44 1.92 -10.25
N ARG A 15 0.15 1.62 -10.28
CA ARG A 15 -0.86 2.60 -10.72
C ARG A 15 -0.90 3.77 -9.74
N PRO A 16 -1.07 5.02 -10.20
CA PRO A 16 -1.13 6.18 -9.31
C PRO A 16 -2.16 6.01 -8.18
N GLU A 17 -3.34 5.45 -8.48
CA GLU A 17 -4.39 5.27 -7.47
C GLU A 17 -4.00 4.26 -6.38
N VAL A 18 -3.18 3.26 -6.73
CA VAL A 18 -2.63 2.30 -5.76
C VAL A 18 -1.60 2.98 -4.87
N LEU A 19 -0.75 3.83 -5.43
CA LEU A 19 0.22 4.60 -4.64
C LEU A 19 -0.50 5.51 -3.66
N ASP A 20 -1.48 6.28 -4.13
CA ASP A 20 -2.26 7.21 -3.30
C ASP A 20 -2.99 6.50 -2.15
N ALA A 21 -3.57 5.31 -2.42
CA ALA A 21 -4.20 4.50 -1.39
C ALA A 21 -3.21 3.97 -0.34
N MET A 22 -1.93 3.77 -0.71
CA MET A 22 -0.92 3.20 0.18
C MET A 22 -0.14 4.25 1.00
N LEU A 23 0.02 5.48 0.49
CA LEU A 23 0.79 6.55 1.14
C LEU A 23 0.40 6.85 2.61
N PRO A 24 -0.89 6.81 3.02
CA PRO A 24 -1.26 7.04 4.42
C PRO A 24 -0.59 6.07 5.40
N TYR A 25 -0.39 4.81 5.01
CA TYR A 25 0.19 3.76 5.86
C TYR A 25 1.70 3.90 6.06
N PHE A 26 2.36 4.70 5.21
CA PHE A 26 3.78 5.04 5.36
C PHE A 26 4.02 6.29 6.22
N SER A 27 2.96 7.01 6.62
CA SER A 27 3.07 8.32 7.29
C SER A 27 2.28 8.40 8.58
N ASN A 28 0.95 8.46 8.49
CA ASN A 28 0.08 8.75 9.63
C ASN A 28 -0.64 7.50 10.17
N GLU A 29 -0.75 6.44 9.37
CA GLU A 29 -1.48 5.20 9.71
C GLU A 29 -0.54 3.98 9.81
N PHE A 30 0.64 4.17 10.41
CA PHE A 30 1.71 3.15 10.54
C PHE A 30 1.46 2.09 11.63
N GLY A 31 0.21 1.87 12.03
CA GLY A 31 -0.12 0.96 13.12
C GLY A 31 0.29 -0.49 12.83
N ASN A 32 0.76 -1.22 13.84
CA ASN A 32 0.89 -2.67 13.73
C ASN A 32 -0.51 -3.31 13.81
N ALA A 33 -0.96 -3.94 12.72
CA ALA A 33 -2.27 -4.58 12.60
C ALA A 33 -2.52 -5.71 13.63
N SER A 34 -1.46 -6.32 14.17
CA SER A 34 -1.56 -7.39 15.17
C SER A 34 -1.53 -6.86 16.62
N GLY A 35 -1.44 -5.55 16.83
CA GLY A 35 -1.39 -4.95 18.16
C GLY A 35 -2.77 -4.81 18.81
N VAL A 36 -2.78 -4.65 20.14
CA VAL A 36 -4.00 -4.52 20.95
C VAL A 36 -4.43 -3.08 21.22
N TYR A 37 -3.61 -2.10 20.81
CA TYR A 37 -3.83 -0.68 21.07
C TYR A 37 -4.85 -0.08 20.11
N SER A 38 -5.37 1.10 20.45
CA SER A 38 -6.33 1.82 19.61
C SER A 38 -5.80 2.11 18.21
N TRP A 39 -4.51 2.44 18.10
CA TRP A 39 -3.84 2.73 16.82
C TRP A 39 -3.73 1.49 15.90
N SER A 40 -3.72 0.29 16.47
CA SER A 40 -3.66 -0.97 15.71
C SER A 40 -4.96 -1.29 14.98
N ARG A 41 -6.10 -0.77 15.46
CA ARG A 41 -7.42 -1.04 14.84
C ARG A 41 -7.50 -0.52 13.41
N THR A 42 -6.96 0.67 13.13
CA THR A 42 -6.98 1.25 11.78
C THR A 42 -6.21 0.37 10.79
N ALA A 43 -5.02 -0.10 11.18
CA ALA A 43 -4.20 -0.97 10.34
C ALA A 43 -4.85 -2.36 10.13
N HIS A 44 -5.46 -2.93 11.17
CA HIS A 44 -6.21 -4.19 11.02
C HIS A 44 -7.38 -4.04 10.04
N GLN A 45 -8.17 -2.98 10.17
CA GLN A 45 -9.29 -2.71 9.27
C GLN A 45 -8.83 -2.45 7.83
N ALA A 46 -7.68 -1.80 7.63
CA ALA A 46 -7.10 -1.62 6.30
C ALA A 46 -6.73 -2.97 5.65
N MET A 47 -6.12 -3.88 6.42
CA MET A 47 -5.80 -5.23 5.96
C MET A 47 -7.05 -6.04 5.62
N ASP A 48 -8.13 -5.93 6.42
CA ASP A 48 -9.40 -6.61 6.14
C ASP A 48 -10.06 -6.08 4.86
N LYS A 49 -10.00 -4.77 4.61
CA LYS A 49 -10.57 -4.15 3.40
C LYS A 49 -9.77 -4.46 2.12
N ALA A 50 -8.48 -4.76 2.24
CA ALA A 50 -7.60 -5.03 1.11
C ALA A 50 -7.67 -6.49 0.60
N ARG A 51 -8.31 -7.39 1.36
CA ARG A 51 -8.53 -8.79 1.00
C ARG A 51 -9.80 -8.98 0.19
#